data_AF-A0A9E0ZMY5-F1
#
_entry.id   AF-A0A9E0ZMY5-F1
#
_cell.length_a   1.000
_cell.length_b   1.000
_cell.length_c   1.000
_cell.angle_alpha   90.00
_cell.angle_beta   90.00
_cell.angle_gamma   90.00
#
_symmetry.space_group_name_H-M   'P 1'
#
loop_
_entity.id
_entity.type
_entity.pdbx_description
1 polymer ?
#
loop_
_entity_poly.entity_id
_entity_poly.type
_entity_poly.pdbx_seq_one_letter_code
_entity_poly.pdbx_strand_id
1 'polypeptide(L)'
;MSDKGKFMSDIKGIYWCQVHGMIQILALCIYAVFSLFHGNQHNGRIEAIFLLWIIIGGNIFIGVNCYYQMILKREYAPSRFSKKQWKPFTYTGAERLGAIPVKDMYGEKEELFHHFMKACETHGYKFWKTYNFKEEEDACFWVREEKGLEIFACFYVQELEDKHIESMNLVFQKFIEEYMGKPVTKKPIYFTFIICVEKGNPCFYRMINKAVIQGHGRYRLPAGAVLEEREILISSQLSGNGFREYDGMRRELKRMIKK
;
A
#
# COMPACT_ATOMS: atom_id res chain seq x y z
N MET A 1 8.66 -30.81 12.21
CA MET A 1 7.22 -30.49 12.22
C MET A 1 6.82 -30.16 10.78
N SER A 2 5.89 -30.95 10.24
CA SER A 2 5.43 -31.10 8.85
C SER A 2 5.45 -29.84 7.96
N ASP A 3 6.23 -29.89 6.87
CA ASP A 3 6.35 -28.91 5.77
C ASP A 3 5.15 -28.97 4.79
N LYS A 4 3.92 -29.04 5.34
CA LYS A 4 2.66 -29.11 4.57
C LYS A 4 2.01 -27.74 4.45
N GLY A 5 2.64 -26.83 3.69
CA GLY A 5 2.07 -25.50 3.47
C GLY A 5 2.61 -24.71 2.28
N LYS A 6 3.48 -25.29 1.44
CA LYS A 6 4.17 -24.57 0.34
C LYS A 6 3.58 -24.78 -1.05
N PHE A 7 2.47 -25.48 -1.22
CA PHE A 7 1.93 -25.75 -2.57
C PHE A 7 1.33 -24.50 -3.25
N MET A 8 1.04 -23.43 -2.49
CA MET A 8 0.46 -22.18 -3.01
C MET A 8 1.23 -20.91 -2.61
N SER A 9 2.56 -21.01 -2.41
CA SER A 9 3.37 -19.81 -2.23
C SER A 9 3.63 -19.13 -3.57
N ASP A 10 3.20 -17.87 -3.63
CA ASP A 10 3.43 -16.84 -4.63
C ASP A 10 2.93 -17.11 -6.06
N ILE A 11 1.86 -16.38 -6.43
CA ILE A 11 1.35 -16.17 -7.79
C ILE A 11 0.76 -17.41 -8.48
N LYS A 12 1.13 -18.63 -8.06
CA LYS A 12 0.73 -19.89 -8.69
C LYS A 12 -0.76 -20.17 -8.64
N GLY A 13 -1.46 -19.82 -7.55
CA GLY A 13 -2.90 -20.11 -7.43
C GLY A 13 -3.77 -19.27 -8.36
N ILE A 14 -3.52 -17.96 -8.43
CA ILE A 14 -4.24 -17.06 -9.34
C ILE A 14 -3.87 -17.40 -10.80
N TYR A 15 -2.59 -17.62 -11.07
CA TYR A 15 -2.12 -18.04 -12.39
C TYR A 15 -2.74 -19.36 -12.83
N TRP A 16 -2.82 -20.35 -11.93
CA TRP A 16 -3.50 -21.62 -12.21
C TRP A 16 -4.98 -21.41 -12.53
N CYS A 17 -5.68 -20.55 -11.79
CA CYS A 17 -7.07 -20.22 -12.10
C CYS A 17 -7.22 -19.52 -13.46
N GLN A 18 -6.28 -18.64 -13.83
CA GLN A 18 -6.27 -17.99 -15.16
C GLN A 18 -6.07 -19.02 -16.28
N VAL A 19 -5.09 -19.92 -16.13
CA VAL A 19 -4.83 -21.00 -17.10
C VAL A 19 -6.03 -21.94 -17.19
N HIS A 20 -6.62 -22.33 -16.06
CA HIS A 20 -7.82 -23.16 -16.04
C HIS A 20 -9.00 -22.48 -16.73
N GLY A 21 -9.21 -21.18 -16.51
CA GLY A 21 -10.22 -20.39 -17.21
C GLY A 21 -10.00 -20.35 -18.72
N MET A 22 -8.75 -20.18 -19.18
CA MET A 22 -8.43 -20.24 -20.61
C MET A 22 -8.75 -21.61 -21.24
N ILE A 23 -8.46 -22.69 -20.52
CA ILE A 23 -8.80 -24.07 -20.96
C ILE A 23 -10.32 -24.23 -21.07
N GLN A 24 -11.10 -23.72 -20.11
CA GLN A 24 -12.56 -23.76 -20.15
C GLN A 24 -13.12 -23.02 -21.38
N ILE A 25 -12.59 -21.82 -21.67
CA ILE A 25 -12.97 -21.05 -22.86
C ILE A 25 -12.66 -21.83 -24.14
N LEU A 26 -11.46 -22.40 -24.25
CA LEU A 26 -11.06 -23.18 -25.41
C LEU A 26 -11.97 -24.39 -25.63
N ALA A 27 -12.30 -25.13 -24.56
CA ALA A 27 -13.17 -26.29 -24.63
C ALA A 27 -14.61 -25.92 -25.06
N LEU A 28 -15.14 -24.79 -24.58
CA LEU A 28 -16.43 -24.26 -25.02
C LEU A 28 -16.41 -23.84 -26.49
N CYS A 29 -15.33 -23.20 -26.96
CA CYS A 29 -15.19 -22.86 -28.37
C CYS A 29 -15.16 -24.11 -29.26
N ILE A 30 -14.42 -25.16 -28.86
CA ILE A 30 -14.39 -26.44 -29.58
C ILE A 30 -15.78 -27.07 -29.63
N TYR A 31 -16.50 -27.07 -28.49
CA TYR A 31 -17.87 -27.59 -28.43
C TYR A 31 -18.85 -26.80 -29.31
N ALA A 32 -18.75 -25.47 -29.30
CA ALA A 32 -19.58 -24.60 -30.13
C ALA A 32 -19.34 -24.86 -31.63
N VAL A 33 -18.07 -24.96 -32.05
CA VAL A 33 -17.70 -25.30 -33.43
C VAL A 33 -18.22 -26.68 -33.82
N PHE A 34 -18.04 -27.68 -32.95
CA PHE A 34 -18.55 -29.03 -33.18
C PHE A 34 -20.08 -29.05 -33.37
N SER A 35 -20.82 -28.34 -32.51
CA SER A 35 -22.28 -28.23 -32.57
C SER A 35 -22.74 -27.59 -33.89
N LEU A 36 -22.08 -26.50 -34.32
CA LEU A 36 -22.38 -25.82 -35.59
C LEU A 36 -22.20 -26.74 -36.79
N PHE A 37 -21.12 -27.52 -36.85
CA PHE A 37 -20.85 -28.45 -37.95
C PHE A 37 -21.82 -29.64 -38.01
N HIS A 38 -22.45 -30.00 -36.89
CA HIS A 38 -23.36 -31.16 -36.79
C HIS A 38 -24.83 -30.76 -36.71
N GLY A 39 -25.19 -29.57 -37.20
CA GLY A 39 -26.59 -29.14 -37.31
C GLY A 39 -27.21 -28.73 -35.97
N ASN A 40 -26.40 -28.14 -35.07
CA ASN A 40 -26.83 -27.62 -33.78
C ASN A 40 -27.40 -28.72 -32.84
N GLN A 41 -26.76 -29.89 -32.83
CA GLN A 41 -27.13 -30.98 -31.94
C GLN A 41 -26.78 -30.64 -30.49
N HIS A 42 -27.81 -30.25 -29.73
CA HIS A 42 -27.72 -30.04 -28.30
C HIS A 42 -27.52 -31.37 -27.56
N ASN A 43 -26.52 -31.42 -26.68
CA ASN A 43 -26.31 -32.56 -25.79
C ASN A 43 -26.35 -32.09 -24.34
N GLY A 44 -27.55 -32.10 -23.76
CA GLY A 44 -27.80 -31.59 -22.41
C GLY A 44 -26.93 -32.24 -21.33
N ARG A 45 -26.42 -33.47 -21.52
CA ARG A 45 -25.46 -34.09 -20.59
C ARG A 45 -24.09 -33.44 -20.66
N ILE A 46 -23.60 -33.16 -21.87
CA ILE A 46 -22.31 -32.48 -22.08
C ILE A 46 -22.40 -31.03 -21.59
N GLU A 47 -23.48 -30.34 -21.92
CA GLU A 47 -23.75 -28.97 -21.46
C GLU A 47 -23.82 -28.92 -19.92
N ALA A 48 -24.48 -29.88 -19.26
CA ALA A 48 -24.51 -29.97 -17.80
C ALA A 48 -23.12 -30.19 -17.18
N ILE A 49 -22.26 -31.00 -17.81
CA ILE A 49 -20.86 -31.20 -17.36
C ILE A 49 -20.07 -29.88 -17.45
N PHE A 50 -20.20 -29.15 -18.56
CA PHE A 50 -19.55 -27.85 -18.71
C PHE A 50 -20.02 -26.85 -17.66
N LEU A 51 -21.33 -26.75 -17.42
CA LEU A 51 -21.89 -25.88 -16.40
C LEU A 51 -21.35 -26.21 -15.00
N LEU A 52 -21.34 -27.50 -14.63
CA LEU A 52 -20.78 -27.94 -13.35
C LEU A 52 -19.29 -27.57 -13.23
N TRP A 53 -18.52 -27.78 -14.30
CA TRP A 53 -17.09 -27.48 -14.32
C TRP A 53 -16.81 -25.98 -14.17
N ILE A 54 -17.61 -25.11 -14.82
CA ILE A 54 -17.52 -23.66 -14.68
C ILE A 54 -17.86 -23.23 -13.25
N ILE A 55 -18.93 -23.77 -12.66
CA ILE A 55 -19.34 -23.43 -11.29
C ILE A 55 -18.24 -23.83 -10.29
N ILE A 56 -17.69 -25.04 -10.40
CA ILE A 56 -16.60 -25.49 -9.52
C ILE A 56 -15.37 -24.59 -9.70
N GLY A 57 -14.96 -24.32 -10.94
CA GLY A 57 -13.83 -23.43 -11.23
C GLY A 57 -14.02 -22.02 -10.68
N GLY A 58 -15.22 -21.45 -10.82
CA GLY A 58 -15.56 -20.13 -10.29
C GLY A 58 -15.48 -20.07 -8.76
N ASN A 59 -15.98 -21.09 -8.06
CA ASN A 59 -15.88 -21.17 -6.60
C ASN A 59 -14.42 -21.29 -6.12
N ILE A 60 -13.60 -22.08 -6.82
CA ILE A 60 -12.15 -22.18 -6.53
C ILE A 60 -11.48 -20.82 -6.71
N PHE A 61 -11.76 -20.12 -7.82
CA PHE A 61 -11.20 -18.79 -8.07
C PHE A 61 -11.57 -17.79 -6.98
N ILE A 62 -12.84 -17.75 -6.57
CA ILE A 62 -13.30 -16.89 -5.47
C ILE A 62 -12.55 -17.23 -4.18
N GLY A 63 -12.47 -18.52 -3.81
CA GLY A 63 -11.77 -18.98 -2.62
C GLY A 63 -10.29 -18.60 -2.60
N VAL A 64 -9.60 -18.81 -3.73
CA VAL A 64 -8.19 -18.45 -3.92
C VAL A 64 -8.00 -16.93 -3.81
N ASN A 65 -8.84 -16.13 -4.48
CA ASN A 65 -8.75 -14.68 -4.42
C ASN A 65 -8.98 -14.16 -2.99
N CYS A 66 -9.99 -14.66 -2.29
CA CYS A 66 -10.26 -14.34 -0.89
C CYS A 66 -9.05 -14.66 0.01
N TYR A 67 -8.46 -15.85 -0.16
CA TYR A 67 -7.27 -16.26 0.59
C TYR A 67 -6.08 -15.33 0.35
N TYR A 68 -5.77 -15.00 -0.91
CA TYR A 68 -4.67 -14.08 -1.21
C TYR A 68 -4.92 -12.68 -0.67
N GLN A 69 -6.13 -12.13 -0.82
CA GLN A 69 -6.48 -10.84 -0.25
C GLN A 69 -6.31 -10.81 1.28
N MET A 70 -6.63 -11.89 1.98
CA MET A 70 -6.38 -12.00 3.41
C MET A 70 -4.89 -12.01 3.76
N ILE A 71 -4.06 -12.74 3.02
CA ILE A 71 -2.61 -12.75 3.24
C ILE A 71 -2.00 -11.37 2.98
N LEU A 72 -2.32 -10.76 1.84
CA LEU A 72 -1.81 -9.44 1.48
C LEU A 72 -2.19 -8.41 2.55
N LYS A 73 -3.44 -8.44 3.05
CA LYS A 73 -3.87 -7.57 4.16
C LYS A 73 -3.08 -7.84 5.45
N ARG A 74 -2.82 -9.10 5.80
CA ARG A 74 -2.04 -9.45 7.00
C ARG A 74 -0.58 -9.04 6.92
N GLU A 75 0.03 -9.09 5.74
CA GLU A 75 1.43 -8.70 5.53
C GLU A 75 1.59 -7.17 5.44
N TYR A 76 0.78 -6.51 4.60
CA TYR A 76 0.97 -5.08 4.30
C TYR A 76 0.25 -4.14 5.28
N ALA A 77 -0.71 -4.66 6.04
CA ALA A 77 -1.51 -3.90 6.99
C ALA A 77 -1.77 -4.70 8.28
N PRO A 78 -0.69 -5.11 8.99
CA PRO A 78 -0.84 -5.78 10.27
C PRO A 78 -1.65 -4.89 11.22
N SER A 79 -2.58 -5.50 11.95
CA SER A 79 -3.33 -4.77 12.98
C SER A 79 -2.42 -4.42 14.16
N ARG A 80 -2.85 -3.50 15.01
CA ARG A 80 -2.19 -3.18 16.29
C ARG A 80 -2.02 -4.37 17.24
N PHE A 81 -2.74 -5.46 17.01
CA PHE A 81 -2.68 -6.69 17.81
C PHE A 81 -1.80 -7.77 17.15
N SER A 82 -1.26 -7.51 15.95
CA SER A 82 -0.34 -8.39 15.27
C SER A 82 0.99 -8.47 16.03
N LYS A 83 1.61 -9.66 16.02
CA LYS A 83 3.00 -9.84 16.48
C LYS A 83 4.03 -9.39 15.43
N LYS A 84 3.61 -9.16 14.19
CA LYS A 84 4.49 -8.69 13.11
C LYS A 84 4.75 -7.19 13.27
N GLN A 85 6.01 -6.79 13.10
CA GLN A 85 6.39 -5.38 13.00
C GLN A 85 5.69 -4.74 11.81
N TRP A 86 5.17 -3.54 12.02
CA TRP A 86 4.49 -2.79 10.97
C TRP A 86 5.51 -2.06 10.11
N LYS A 87 5.50 -2.35 8.80
CA LYS A 87 6.38 -1.73 7.80
C LYS A 87 5.59 -0.71 6.95
N PRO A 88 5.48 0.55 7.37
CA PRO A 88 4.58 1.51 6.73
C PRO A 88 4.98 1.88 5.29
N PHE A 89 6.26 1.73 4.93
CA PHE A 89 6.77 2.08 3.59
C PHE A 89 6.63 0.96 2.57
N THR A 90 6.43 -0.29 3.00
CA THR A 90 6.36 -1.43 2.08
C THR A 90 5.06 -1.40 1.27
N TYR A 91 5.22 -1.47 -0.07
CA TYR A 91 4.21 -1.40 -1.13
C TYR A 91 2.77 -1.69 -0.71
N THR A 92 1.93 -0.66 -0.83
CA THR A 92 0.75 -0.52 0.02
C THR A 92 -0.57 -0.86 -0.63
N GLY A 93 -0.60 -1.52 -1.80
CA GLY A 93 -1.82 -1.96 -2.48
C GLY A 93 -1.56 -2.69 -3.81
N ALA A 94 -2.49 -3.56 -4.21
CA ALA A 94 -2.46 -4.19 -5.55
C ALA A 94 -2.95 -3.24 -6.65
N GLU A 95 -3.89 -2.35 -6.31
CA GLU A 95 -4.54 -1.44 -7.24
C GLU A 95 -3.77 -0.13 -7.39
N ARG A 96 -3.67 0.37 -8.63
CA ARG A 96 -3.09 1.68 -8.97
C ARG A 96 -4.23 2.66 -9.18
N LEU A 97 -4.37 3.64 -8.30
CA LEU A 97 -5.44 4.65 -8.37
C LEU A 97 -4.95 6.02 -8.82
N GLY A 98 -3.63 6.18 -8.91
CA GLY A 98 -3.02 7.49 -9.09
C GLY A 98 -2.99 8.28 -7.77
N ALA A 99 -1.96 9.11 -7.64
CA ALA A 99 -1.85 10.07 -6.55
C ALA A 99 -2.64 11.35 -6.87
N ILE A 100 -3.03 12.06 -5.81
CA ILE A 100 -3.71 13.34 -5.90
C ILE A 100 -2.63 14.43 -5.90
N PRO A 101 -2.43 15.18 -6.99
CA PRO A 101 -1.41 16.21 -7.06
C PRO A 101 -1.81 17.48 -6.31
N VAL A 102 -0.83 18.11 -5.68
CA VAL A 102 -0.88 19.45 -5.09
C VAL A 102 0.29 20.23 -5.67
N LYS A 103 -0.01 21.22 -6.52
CA LYS A 103 0.98 22.00 -7.28
C LYS A 103 1.44 23.24 -6.52
N ASP A 104 2.38 23.97 -7.13
CA ASP A 104 2.92 25.26 -6.67
C ASP A 104 3.66 25.16 -5.33
N MET A 105 4.37 24.04 -5.14
CA MET A 105 5.17 23.73 -3.96
C MET A 105 6.59 24.29 -4.05
N TYR A 106 7.33 24.18 -2.95
CA TYR A 106 8.74 24.56 -2.87
C TYR A 106 9.59 23.64 -3.74
N GLY A 107 10.58 24.22 -4.43
CA GLY A 107 11.52 23.50 -5.31
C GLY A 107 12.85 23.18 -4.65
N GLU A 108 13.09 23.70 -3.43
CA GLU A 108 14.31 23.45 -2.66
C GLU A 108 13.97 22.62 -1.42
N LYS A 109 14.85 21.68 -1.07
CA LYS A 109 14.68 20.78 0.08
C LYS A 109 14.51 21.58 1.38
N GLU A 110 15.36 22.57 1.61
CA GLU A 110 15.43 23.34 2.84
C GLU A 110 14.13 24.13 3.07
N GLU A 111 13.60 24.74 2.00
CA GLU A 111 12.34 25.48 2.06
C GLU A 111 11.16 24.55 2.40
N LEU A 112 11.11 23.38 1.77
CA LEU A 112 10.07 22.38 2.01
C LEU A 112 10.12 21.86 3.46
N PHE A 113 11.32 21.53 3.95
CA PHE A 113 11.53 21.03 5.31
C PHE A 113 11.21 22.10 6.34
N HIS A 114 11.64 23.35 6.11
CA HIS A 114 11.32 24.48 6.97
C HIS A 114 9.81 24.73 7.03
N HIS A 115 9.12 24.67 5.90
CA HIS A 115 7.66 24.79 5.84
C HIS A 115 6.98 23.71 6.69
N PHE A 116 7.33 22.44 6.51
CA PHE A 116 6.72 21.35 7.29
C PHE A 116 7.08 21.38 8.77
N MET A 117 8.27 21.85 9.14
CA MET A 117 8.63 22.08 10.53
C MET A 117 7.68 23.09 11.19
N LYS A 118 7.49 24.26 10.56
CA LYS A 118 6.57 25.30 11.04
C LYS A 118 5.11 24.84 11.04
N ALA A 119 4.71 24.10 10.01
CA ALA A 119 3.36 23.54 9.93
C ALA A 119 3.11 22.51 11.05
N CYS A 120 4.07 21.64 11.34
CA CYS A 120 4.02 20.69 12.45
C CYS A 120 3.81 21.41 13.79
N GLU A 121 4.63 22.43 14.08
CA GLU A 121 4.53 23.23 15.31
C GLU A 121 3.17 23.90 15.45
N THR A 122 2.68 24.54 14.38
CA THR A 122 1.37 25.21 14.33
C THR A 122 0.21 24.23 14.60
N HIS A 123 0.37 22.98 14.19
CA HIS A 123 -0.61 21.92 14.41
C HIS A 123 -0.35 21.13 15.70
N GLY A 124 0.56 21.58 16.58
CA GLY A 124 0.80 20.97 17.90
C GLY A 124 1.63 19.68 17.87
N TYR A 125 2.29 19.37 16.75
CA TYR A 125 3.32 18.34 16.72
C TYR A 125 4.61 18.88 17.34
N LYS A 126 5.28 18.04 18.15
CA LYS A 126 6.57 18.35 18.73
C LYS A 126 7.67 17.63 17.96
N PHE A 127 8.73 18.35 17.63
CA PHE A 127 9.92 17.73 17.03
C PHE A 127 10.48 16.67 17.98
N TRP A 128 10.80 15.50 17.42
CA TRP A 128 11.41 14.41 18.16
C TRP A 128 12.89 14.31 17.86
N LYS A 129 13.24 13.93 16.62
CA LYS A 129 14.61 13.58 16.23
C LYS A 129 14.77 13.51 14.72
N THR A 130 16.00 13.75 14.27
CA THR A 130 16.46 13.50 12.91
C THR A 130 17.26 12.19 12.87
N TYR A 131 17.03 11.38 11.83
CA TYR A 131 17.78 10.16 11.53
C TYR A 131 18.43 10.30 10.15
N ASN A 132 19.70 9.91 10.03
CA ASN A 132 20.42 9.96 8.76
C ASN A 132 20.50 8.54 8.17
N PHE A 133 20.15 8.40 6.89
CA PHE A 133 20.28 7.15 6.13
C PHE A 133 21.68 7.03 5.51
N LYS A 134 22.19 8.16 5.01
CA LYS A 134 23.51 8.42 4.40
C LYS A 134 23.88 9.90 4.62
N GLU A 135 25.03 10.36 4.13
CA GLU A 135 25.55 11.71 4.40
C GLU A 135 24.54 12.84 4.13
N GLU A 136 23.73 12.75 3.06
CA GLU A 136 22.76 13.79 2.68
C GLU A 136 21.29 13.34 2.76
N GLU A 137 21.03 12.08 3.12
CA GLU A 137 19.69 11.51 3.22
C GLU A 137 19.25 11.52 4.68
N ASP A 138 18.18 12.25 4.98
CA ASP A 138 17.70 12.47 6.34
C ASP A 138 16.18 12.25 6.49
N ALA A 139 15.78 11.90 7.71
CA ALA A 139 14.40 11.81 8.13
C ALA A 139 14.15 12.57 9.42
N CYS A 140 13.23 13.52 9.38
CA CYS A 140 12.79 14.27 10.54
C CYS A 140 11.45 13.73 11.02
N PHE A 141 11.33 13.49 12.32
CA PHE A 141 10.10 13.01 12.96
C PHE A 141 9.54 14.03 13.92
N TRP A 142 8.22 14.24 13.85
CA TRP A 142 7.43 14.99 14.81
C TRP A 142 6.28 14.14 15.34
N VAL A 143 5.91 14.37 16.59
CA VAL A 143 4.93 13.56 17.32
C VAL A 143 3.89 14.40 18.03
N ARG A 144 2.66 13.89 18.06
CA ARG A 144 1.54 14.42 18.84
C ARG A 144 0.77 13.24 19.44
N GLU A 145 0.39 13.34 20.72
CA GLU A 145 -0.47 12.36 21.37
C GLU A 145 -1.86 12.97 21.63
N GLU A 146 -2.80 12.80 20.69
CA GLU A 146 -4.18 13.27 20.86
C GLU A 146 -5.19 12.12 20.66
N LYS A 147 -5.29 11.55 19.44
CA LYS A 147 -6.21 10.44 19.12
C LYS A 147 -5.56 9.06 19.23
N GLY A 148 -4.30 9.03 19.63
CA GLY A 148 -3.36 7.93 19.52
C GLY A 148 -1.96 8.52 19.38
N LEU A 149 -1.00 7.71 18.91
CA LEU A 149 0.30 8.24 18.53
C LEU A 149 0.22 8.74 17.09
N GLU A 150 0.27 10.05 16.93
CA GLU A 150 0.24 10.72 15.63
C GLU A 150 1.67 11.13 15.28
N ILE A 151 2.16 10.64 14.15
CA ILE A 151 3.54 10.79 13.71
C ILE A 151 3.48 11.50 12.36
N PHE A 152 4.23 12.59 12.25
CA PHE A 152 4.53 13.24 11.00
C PHE A 152 6.01 13.03 10.70
N ALA A 153 6.36 12.67 9.46
CA ALA A 153 7.76 12.54 9.08
C ALA A 153 8.03 13.05 7.67
N CYS A 154 9.16 13.72 7.51
CA CYS A 154 9.72 14.10 6.21
C CYS A 154 10.99 13.30 5.98
N PHE A 155 11.08 12.64 4.83
CA PHE A 155 12.24 11.90 4.37
C PHE A 155 12.78 12.61 3.14
N TYR A 156 14.09 12.73 3.02
CA TYR A 156 14.73 13.17 1.79
C TYR A 156 15.67 12.08 1.27
N VAL A 157 15.51 11.76 -0.01
CA VAL A 157 16.42 10.91 -0.77
C VAL A 157 16.56 11.52 -2.16
N GLN A 158 17.79 11.62 -2.68
CA GLN A 158 18.01 12.23 -4.00
C GLN A 158 17.22 11.50 -5.09
N GLU A 159 17.33 10.17 -5.11
CA GLU A 159 16.59 9.28 -5.99
C GLU A 159 16.04 8.07 -5.21
N LEU A 160 14.74 7.78 -5.36
CA LEU A 160 14.13 6.66 -4.62
C LEU A 160 14.46 5.32 -5.26
N GLU A 161 14.95 4.37 -4.46
CA GLU A 161 15.22 3.00 -4.87
C GLU A 161 14.53 2.01 -3.91
N ASP A 162 14.38 0.75 -4.33
CA ASP A 162 13.78 -0.30 -3.49
C ASP A 162 14.52 -0.48 -2.15
N LYS A 163 15.86 -0.34 -2.15
CA LYS A 163 16.68 -0.39 -0.93
C LYS A 163 16.32 0.73 0.07
N HIS A 164 15.92 1.90 -0.41
CA HIS A 164 15.51 3.02 0.45
C HIS A 164 14.21 2.69 1.19
N ILE A 165 13.30 1.92 0.59
CA ILE A 165 12.07 1.46 1.26
C ILE A 165 12.40 0.62 2.50
N GLU A 166 13.40 -0.26 2.40
CA GLU A 166 13.84 -1.07 3.54
C GLU A 166 14.50 -0.20 4.62
N SER A 167 15.40 0.70 4.22
CA SER A 167 16.06 1.65 5.13
C SER A 167 15.06 2.54 5.89
N MET A 168 14.03 3.05 5.20
CA MET A 168 12.97 3.85 5.83
C MET A 168 12.14 3.04 6.84
N ASN A 169 11.84 1.78 6.53
CA ASN A 169 11.17 0.90 7.49
C ASN A 169 12.04 0.62 8.72
N LEU A 170 13.36 0.45 8.55
CA LEU A 170 14.30 0.28 9.66
C LEU A 170 14.38 1.52 10.55
N VAL A 171 14.49 2.71 9.95
CA VAL A 171 14.47 3.98 10.69
C VAL A 171 13.16 4.16 11.44
N PHE A 172 12.02 3.82 10.82
CA PHE A 172 10.74 3.84 11.52
C PHE A 172 10.69 2.86 12.70
N GLN A 173 11.20 1.63 12.56
CA GLN A 173 11.27 0.71 13.71
C GLN A 173 12.12 1.30 14.83
N LYS A 174 13.30 1.82 14.50
CA LYS A 174 14.21 2.45 15.46
C LYS A 174 13.53 3.62 16.17
N PHE A 175 12.83 4.48 15.43
CA PHE A 175 12.02 5.56 15.99
C PHE A 175 10.97 5.03 16.97
N ILE A 176 10.19 4.02 16.58
CA ILE A 176 9.13 3.44 17.43
C ILE A 176 9.72 2.83 18.71
N GLU A 177 10.84 2.12 18.61
CA GLU A 177 11.54 1.51 19.73
C GLU A 177 12.10 2.56 20.69
N GLU A 178 12.75 3.61 20.16
CA GLU A 178 13.29 4.72 20.96
C GLU A 178 12.18 5.55 21.62
N TYR A 179 11.09 5.84 20.90
CA TYR A 179 10.00 6.69 21.40
C TYR A 179 9.10 5.98 22.41
N MET A 180 8.72 4.72 22.13
CA MET A 180 7.74 3.99 22.96
C MET A 180 8.37 2.96 23.92
N GLY A 181 9.67 2.68 23.81
CA GLY A 181 10.42 1.75 24.68
C GLY A 181 10.08 0.25 24.53
N LYS A 182 8.91 -0.12 24.00
CA LYS A 182 8.53 -1.51 23.65
C LYS A 182 7.79 -1.59 22.31
N PRO A 183 8.08 -2.60 21.47
CA PRO A 183 7.60 -2.66 20.08
C PRO A 183 6.11 -2.99 19.90
N VAL A 184 5.38 -3.38 20.95
CA VAL A 184 3.96 -3.79 20.84
C VAL A 184 3.07 -2.83 21.62
N THR A 185 2.54 -1.83 20.92
CA THR A 185 1.67 -0.83 21.53
C THR A 185 0.24 -1.07 21.10
N LYS A 186 -0.68 -1.17 22.07
CA LYS A 186 -2.12 -1.28 21.78
C LYS A 186 -2.72 0.07 21.36
N LYS A 187 -1.97 1.16 21.49
CA LYS A 187 -2.36 2.50 21.04
C LYS A 187 -2.48 2.51 19.50
N PRO A 188 -3.52 3.13 18.92
CA PRO A 188 -3.56 3.42 17.49
C PRO A 188 -2.38 4.29 17.08
N ILE A 189 -1.81 4.02 15.91
CA ILE A 189 -0.77 4.86 15.31
C ILE A 189 -1.32 5.45 14.01
N TYR A 190 -1.15 6.75 13.84
CA TYR A 190 -1.47 7.50 12.63
C TYR A 190 -0.18 8.08 12.08
N PHE A 191 0.27 7.58 10.94
CA PHE A 191 1.57 7.96 10.39
C PHE A 191 1.42 8.65 9.04
N THR A 192 1.59 9.97 9.03
CA THR A 192 1.68 10.75 7.80
C THR A 192 3.16 10.94 7.48
N PHE A 193 3.56 10.59 6.27
CA PHE A 193 4.95 10.79 5.86
C PHE A 193 5.05 11.35 4.45
N ILE A 194 6.08 12.17 4.24
CA ILE A 194 6.41 12.78 2.96
C ILE A 194 7.78 12.30 2.54
N ILE A 195 7.89 11.72 1.34
CA ILE A 195 9.16 11.34 0.74
C ILE A 195 9.50 12.39 -0.32
N CYS A 196 10.48 13.21 0.01
CA CYS A 196 11.04 14.23 -0.86
C CYS A 196 12.12 13.63 -1.75
N VAL A 197 11.99 13.85 -3.06
CA VAL A 197 12.97 13.47 -4.08
C VAL A 197 13.29 14.66 -4.97
N GLU A 198 14.51 14.71 -5.49
CA GLU A 198 14.89 15.73 -6.49
C GLU A 198 14.02 15.58 -7.73
N LYS A 199 13.99 14.35 -8.27
CA LYS A 199 13.25 13.99 -9.48
C LYS A 199 12.39 12.75 -9.29
N GLY A 200 11.18 12.80 -9.84
CA GLY A 200 10.29 11.65 -9.88
C GLY A 200 10.86 10.52 -10.73
N ASN A 201 10.92 9.31 -10.18
CA ASN A 201 11.42 8.12 -10.89
C ASN A 201 10.41 6.95 -10.84
N PRO A 202 10.62 5.86 -11.60
CA PRO A 202 9.68 4.74 -11.63
C PRO A 202 9.42 4.08 -10.27
N CYS A 203 10.40 4.08 -9.36
CA CYS A 203 10.23 3.54 -8.01
C CYS A 203 9.30 4.43 -7.17
N PHE A 204 9.53 5.74 -7.21
CA PHE A 204 8.69 6.76 -6.58
C PHE A 204 7.25 6.68 -7.07
N TYR A 205 7.04 6.74 -8.39
CA TYR A 205 5.70 6.68 -8.97
C TYR A 205 4.98 5.35 -8.69
N ARG A 206 5.72 4.23 -8.65
CA ARG A 206 5.17 2.92 -8.28
C ARG A 206 4.70 2.88 -6.83
N MET A 207 5.39 3.58 -5.92
CA MET A 207 5.02 3.65 -4.51
C MET A 207 3.83 4.58 -4.31
N ILE A 208 3.88 5.80 -4.85
CA ILE A 208 2.89 6.85 -4.52
C ILE A 208 1.52 6.63 -5.22
N ASN A 209 1.50 6.02 -6.40
CA ASN A 209 0.27 5.79 -7.16
C ASN A 209 -0.52 4.55 -6.71
N LYS A 210 -0.01 3.77 -5.77
CA LYS A 210 -0.72 2.60 -5.22
C LYS A 210 -1.76 3.03 -4.21
N ALA A 211 -2.90 2.34 -4.23
CA ALA A 211 -3.94 2.50 -3.25
C ALA A 211 -3.41 2.16 -1.86
N VAL A 212 -3.63 3.00 -0.85
CA VAL A 212 -3.20 2.74 0.53
C VAL A 212 -4.10 1.69 1.18
N ILE A 213 -3.52 0.60 1.67
CA ILE A 213 -4.17 -0.36 2.57
C ILE A 213 -3.87 0.03 4.03
N GLN A 214 -4.93 0.08 4.84
CA GLN A 214 -4.90 0.40 6.27
C GLN A 214 -5.02 -0.85 7.15
N GLY A 215 -4.28 -0.86 8.26
CA GLY A 215 -4.42 -1.87 9.31
C GLY A 215 -5.29 -1.33 10.45
N HIS A 216 -6.02 -2.20 11.15
CA HIS A 216 -6.79 -1.76 12.32
C HIS A 216 -5.85 -1.20 13.41
N GLY A 217 -5.96 0.10 13.70
CA GLY A 217 -5.07 0.82 14.63
C GLY A 217 -3.66 1.10 14.09
N ARG A 218 -3.42 0.90 12.79
CA ARG A 218 -2.17 1.17 12.09
C ARG A 218 -2.50 1.88 10.79
N TYR A 219 -2.64 3.19 10.89
CA TYR A 219 -3.09 4.05 9.81
C TYR A 219 -1.92 4.81 9.22
N ARG A 220 -1.83 4.88 7.90
CA ARG A 220 -0.78 5.62 7.19
C ARG A 220 -1.32 6.52 6.09
N LEU A 221 -0.63 7.62 5.85
CA LEU A 221 -0.82 8.50 4.71
C LEU A 221 0.54 8.77 4.05
N PRO A 222 0.86 8.04 2.96
CA PRO A 222 2.01 8.36 2.12
C PRO A 222 1.74 9.62 1.29
N ALA A 223 2.71 10.51 1.26
CA ALA A 223 2.83 11.59 0.30
C ALA A 223 4.26 11.61 -0.25
N GLY A 224 4.44 12.17 -1.45
CA GLY A 224 5.73 12.31 -2.10
C GLY A 224 5.88 13.72 -2.64
N ALA A 225 7.02 14.36 -2.39
CA ALA A 225 7.34 15.67 -2.95
C ALA A 225 8.38 15.49 -4.06
N VAL A 226 8.11 16.06 -5.23
CA VAL A 226 9.06 16.10 -6.35
C VAL A 226 9.52 17.54 -6.51
N LEU A 227 10.78 17.82 -6.17
CA LEU A 227 11.31 19.17 -6.09
C LEU A 227 11.40 19.85 -7.47
N GLU A 228 11.93 19.16 -8.48
CA GLU A 228 12.00 19.67 -9.87
C GLU A 228 10.61 20.03 -10.41
N GLU A 229 9.59 19.24 -10.07
CA GLU A 229 8.22 19.39 -10.56
C GLU A 229 7.38 20.33 -9.67
N ARG A 230 7.93 20.75 -8.52
CA ARG A 230 7.27 21.62 -7.53
C ARG A 230 5.88 21.14 -7.16
N GLU A 231 5.76 19.84 -6.91
CA GLU A 231 4.49 19.21 -6.56
C GLU A 231 4.61 18.22 -5.40
N ILE A 232 3.49 18.06 -4.68
CA ILE A 232 3.29 16.98 -3.73
C ILE A 232 2.18 16.07 -4.24
N LEU A 233 2.50 14.79 -4.34
CA LEU A 233 1.60 13.71 -4.68
C LEU A 233 1.12 13.00 -3.41
N ILE A 234 -0.18 12.99 -3.15
CA ILE A 234 -0.76 12.30 -2.00
C ILE A 234 -1.37 10.98 -2.46
N SER A 235 -0.93 9.85 -1.87
CA SER A 235 -1.47 8.54 -2.25
C SER A 235 -2.97 8.43 -1.96
N SER A 236 -3.71 7.86 -2.89
CA SER A 236 -5.15 7.62 -2.79
C SER A 236 -5.46 6.36 -1.97
N GLN A 237 -6.65 6.28 -1.39
CA GLN A 237 -7.17 5.07 -0.75
C GLN A 237 -8.58 4.75 -1.28
N LEU A 238 -8.86 3.45 -1.50
CA LEU A 238 -10.21 2.97 -1.75
C LEU A 238 -11.09 3.08 -0.51
N SER A 239 -12.38 3.34 -0.71
CA SER A 239 -13.39 3.20 0.35
C SER A 239 -13.25 1.84 1.06
N GLY A 240 -13.34 1.85 2.39
CA GLY A 240 -13.22 0.62 3.18
C GLY A 240 -12.58 0.86 4.54
N ASN A 241 -11.92 -0.17 5.07
CA ASN A 241 -11.29 -0.13 6.39
C ASN A 241 -10.30 1.03 6.52
N GLY A 242 -10.44 1.81 7.59
CA GLY A 242 -9.54 2.94 7.87
C GLY A 242 -9.75 4.17 6.98
N PHE A 243 -10.79 4.19 6.13
CA PHE A 243 -11.01 5.32 5.19
C PHE A 243 -11.29 6.64 5.91
N ARG A 244 -12.01 6.60 7.04
CA ARG A 244 -12.28 7.80 7.84
C ARG A 244 -10.99 8.38 8.43
N GLU A 245 -10.12 7.51 8.93
CA GLU A 245 -8.83 7.88 9.49
C GLU A 245 -7.90 8.43 8.39
N TYR A 246 -7.87 7.77 7.22
CA TYR A 246 -7.19 8.28 6.02
C TYR A 246 -7.69 9.66 5.59
N ASP A 247 -9.00 9.85 5.47
CA ASP A 247 -9.56 11.13 5.06
C ASP A 247 -9.25 12.26 6.07
N GLY A 248 -9.26 11.93 7.37
CA GLY A 248 -8.83 12.84 8.43
C GLY A 248 -7.37 13.27 8.26
N MET A 249 -6.44 12.32 8.13
CA MET A 249 -5.02 12.60 7.89
C MET A 249 -4.83 13.41 6.61
N ARG A 250 -5.55 13.08 5.53
CA ARG A 250 -5.45 13.78 4.24
C ARG A 250 -5.90 15.23 4.34
N ARG A 251 -7.00 15.50 5.05
CA ARG A 251 -7.49 16.86 5.29
C ARG A 251 -6.53 17.67 6.14
N GLU A 252 -5.89 17.05 7.13
CA GLU A 252 -4.84 17.68 7.92
C GLU A 252 -3.60 18.00 7.08
N LEU A 253 -3.08 17.03 6.33
CA LEU A 253 -1.94 17.26 5.43
C LEU A 253 -2.23 18.39 4.44
N LYS A 254 -3.42 18.43 3.83
CA LYS A 254 -3.83 19.54 2.96
C LYS A 254 -3.85 20.90 3.66
N ARG A 255 -4.16 20.96 4.96
CA ARG A 255 -4.07 22.21 5.75
C ARG A 255 -2.62 22.58 6.04
N MET A 256 -1.77 21.59 6.32
CA MET A 256 -0.33 21.80 6.53
C MET A 256 0.40 22.23 5.25
N ILE A 257 -0.07 21.81 4.07
CA ILE A 257 0.52 22.18 2.78
C ILE A 257 0.16 23.61 2.36
N LYS A 258 -1.00 24.14 2.77
CA LYS A 258 -1.41 25.49 2.40
C LYS A 258 -0.40 26.51 2.93
N LYS A 259 0.11 27.34 2.02
CA LYS A 259 0.96 28.49 2.31
C LYS A 259 0.21 29.54 3.12
#